data_AF-A0AAV0WL59-F1
#
_entry.id   AF-A0AAV0WL59-F1
#
_cell.length_a   1.000
_cell.length_b   1.000
_cell.length_c   1.000
_cell.angle_alpha   90.00
_cell.angle_beta   90.00
_cell.angle_gamma   90.00
#
_symmetry.space_group_name_H-M   'P 1'
#
loop_
_entity.id
_entity.type
_entity.pdbx_description
1 polymer ?
#
loop_
_entity_poly.entity_id
_entity_poly.type
_entity_poly.pdbx_seq_one_letter_code
_entity_poly.pdbx_strand_id
1 'polypeptide(L)'
;MAVQNISDVSHTLTILEDDYLSQFITTNSENKCKNSVVQLTAEEQLKKLNKGLEYVDQLICDQTYDNHEELFNQVTWTENLESIINEISSQIQNLQSSIELLKCKIVDLFVKVQTQVIILNRLHAICDLLRKIMRTQSLTLQALDKENVMSSHSMLEIKELIEDKDLKEITFLSKDLIKLSNFCEKKCMIGLK
;
A
#
# COMPACT_ATOMS: atom_id res chain seq x y z
N MET A 1 65.85 8.69 24.61
CA MET A 1 66.43 7.52 25.30
C MET A 1 65.77 7.40 26.67
N ALA A 2 64.88 6.43 26.83
CA ALA A 2 64.54 5.80 28.10
C ALA A 2 64.01 4.39 27.74
N VAL A 3 64.66 3.40 28.33
CA VAL A 3 64.41 1.96 28.21
C VAL A 3 63.04 1.62 28.78
N GLN A 4 62.34 0.62 28.25
CA GLN A 4 61.69 -0.41 29.07
C GLN A 4 61.39 -1.66 28.22
N ASN A 5 62.27 -2.64 28.38
CA ASN A 5 62.06 -4.04 28.07
C ASN A 5 61.13 -4.65 29.14
N ILE A 6 60.52 -5.80 28.85
CA ILE A 6 59.71 -6.68 29.73
C ILE A 6 58.19 -6.43 29.68
N SER A 7 57.53 -7.01 28.67
CA SER A 7 56.10 -7.37 28.71
C SER A 7 55.80 -8.81 28.23
N ASP A 8 56.79 -9.55 27.71
CA ASP A 8 56.55 -10.85 27.07
C ASP A 8 56.54 -12.07 28.02
N VAL A 9 56.46 -11.86 29.35
CA VAL A 9 56.45 -12.96 30.33
C VAL A 9 55.02 -13.45 30.65
N SER A 10 53.98 -12.71 30.28
CA SER A 10 52.60 -13.05 30.67
C SER A 10 51.92 -14.08 29.77
N HIS A 11 52.36 -14.26 28.52
CA HIS A 11 51.72 -15.19 27.58
C HIS A 11 52.26 -16.63 27.66
N THR A 12 53.36 -16.86 28.37
CA THR A 12 53.93 -18.21 28.56
C THR A 12 53.32 -18.96 29.75
N LEU A 13 52.61 -18.26 30.65
CA LEU A 13 51.98 -18.89 31.82
C LEU A 13 50.66 -19.61 31.49
N THR A 14 49.93 -19.18 30.47
CA THR A 14 48.64 -19.83 30.11
C THR A 14 48.82 -21.17 29.40
N ILE A 15 50.02 -21.44 28.88
CA ILE A 15 50.38 -22.72 28.23
C ILE A 15 50.59 -23.83 29.28
N LEU A 16 50.80 -23.47 30.55
CA LEU A 16 51.06 -24.42 31.64
C LEU A 16 49.79 -25.01 32.29
N GLU A 17 48.62 -24.43 32.05
CA GLU A 17 47.34 -24.92 32.61
C GLU A 17 46.58 -25.85 31.67
N ASP A 18 47.11 -26.12 30.48
CA ASP A 18 46.47 -27.00 29.51
C ASP A 18 46.71 -28.47 29.89
N ASP A 19 45.65 -29.13 30.37
CA ASP A 19 45.64 -30.53 30.83
C ASP A 19 46.21 -31.48 29.75
N TYR A 20 46.05 -31.09 28.48
CA TYR A 20 46.56 -31.79 27.30
C TYR A 20 48.09 -31.69 27.14
N LEU A 21 48.70 -30.55 27.49
CA LEU A 21 50.14 -30.30 27.35
C LEU A 21 50.96 -30.93 28.50
N SER A 22 50.32 -31.14 29.65
CA SER A 22 50.93 -31.82 30.80
C SER A 22 51.37 -33.26 30.49
N GLN A 23 50.68 -33.94 29.57
CA GLN A 23 50.91 -35.33 29.21
C GLN A 23 52.21 -35.56 28.43
N PHE A 24 52.76 -34.51 27.82
CA PHE A 24 54.04 -34.56 27.09
C PHE A 24 55.27 -34.40 28.00
N ILE A 25 55.10 -33.89 29.22
CA ILE A 25 56.18 -33.80 30.21
C ILE A 25 56.19 -35.10 31.03
N THR A 26 56.58 -36.19 30.39
CA THR A 26 56.94 -37.42 31.09
C THR A 26 58.21 -37.14 31.89
N THR A 27 58.08 -36.88 33.20
CA THR A 27 59.19 -36.72 34.13
C THR A 27 59.92 -38.05 34.33
N ASN A 28 60.79 -38.41 33.39
CA ASN A 28 61.73 -39.51 33.59
C ASN A 28 62.95 -38.97 34.35
N SER A 29 62.74 -38.69 35.63
CA SER A 29 63.81 -38.31 36.56
C SER A 29 64.48 -39.58 37.08
N GLU A 30 65.81 -39.60 36.98
CA GLU A 30 66.75 -40.59 37.49
C GLU A 30 67.00 -41.80 36.58
N ASN A 31 68.07 -41.75 35.78
CA ASN A 31 69.26 -42.57 36.02
C ASN A 31 70.35 -42.42 34.95
N LYS A 32 71.58 -42.32 35.44
CA LYS A 32 72.83 -42.02 34.74
C LYS A 32 73.33 -43.27 33.99
N CYS A 33 72.88 -43.53 32.76
CA CYS A 33 73.59 -44.38 31.78
C CYS A 33 72.90 -44.30 30.40
N LYS A 34 73.70 -44.23 29.32
CA LYS A 34 73.35 -44.48 27.90
C LYS A 34 72.86 -43.28 27.07
N ASN A 35 73.84 -42.56 26.51
CA ASN A 35 73.64 -41.61 25.40
C ASN A 35 73.02 -42.25 24.14
N SER A 36 72.98 -43.58 24.01
CA SER A 36 72.33 -44.29 22.89
C SER A 36 70.86 -44.68 23.11
N VAL A 37 70.35 -44.60 24.35
CA VAL A 37 68.94 -44.95 24.66
C VAL A 37 68.07 -43.69 24.67
N VAL A 38 68.61 -42.55 25.14
CA VAL A 38 67.91 -41.26 25.15
C VAL A 38 67.69 -40.72 23.73
N GLN A 39 68.60 -41.01 22.79
CA GLN A 39 68.43 -40.64 21.38
C GLN A 39 67.21 -41.34 20.74
N LEU A 40 67.02 -42.63 21.03
CA LEU A 40 65.86 -43.38 20.58
C LEU A 40 64.56 -42.87 21.21
N THR A 41 64.57 -42.52 22.50
CA THR A 41 63.40 -41.95 23.18
C THR A 41 63.06 -40.55 22.69
N ALA A 42 64.05 -39.69 22.44
CA ALA A 42 63.84 -38.35 21.88
C ALA A 42 63.40 -38.41 20.41
N GLU A 43 63.95 -39.31 19.59
CA GLU A 43 63.49 -39.54 18.21
C GLU A 43 62.10 -40.19 18.15
N GLU A 44 61.75 -41.05 19.11
CA GLU A 44 60.40 -41.63 19.23
C GLU A 44 59.38 -40.59 19.70
N GLN A 45 59.74 -39.72 20.65
CA GLN A 45 58.93 -38.58 21.10
C GLN A 45 58.77 -37.57 19.97
N LEU A 46 59.85 -37.26 19.23
CA LEU A 46 59.81 -36.40 18.04
C LEU A 46 58.95 -37.03 16.92
N LYS A 47 59.04 -38.35 16.71
CA LYS A 47 58.15 -39.07 15.78
C LYS A 47 56.69 -39.03 16.22
N LYS A 48 56.39 -39.15 17.51
CA LYS A 48 55.02 -39.01 18.03
C LYS A 48 54.50 -37.59 17.89
N LEU A 49 55.34 -36.60 18.14
CA LEU A 49 54.99 -35.18 17.99
C LEU A 49 54.81 -34.83 16.51
N ASN A 50 55.65 -35.36 15.62
CA ASN A 50 55.50 -35.20 14.18
C ASN A 50 54.22 -35.89 13.67
N LYS A 51 53.89 -37.09 14.17
CA LYS A 51 52.60 -37.75 13.86
C LYS A 51 51.40 -36.98 14.42
N GLY A 52 51.54 -36.40 15.62
CA GLY A 52 50.51 -35.54 16.20
C GLY A 52 50.33 -34.25 15.40
N LEU A 53 51.43 -33.66 14.92
CA LEU A 53 51.41 -32.50 14.03
C LEU A 53 50.74 -32.85 12.70
N GLU A 54 51.08 -33.99 12.10
CA GLU A 54 50.49 -34.47 10.85
C GLU A 54 48.98 -34.77 11.02
N TYR A 55 48.58 -35.30 12.17
CA TYR A 55 47.18 -35.52 12.52
C TYR A 55 46.42 -34.21 12.73
N VAL A 56 47.02 -33.23 13.41
CA VAL A 56 46.44 -31.89 13.57
C VAL A 56 46.35 -31.16 12.24
N ASP A 57 47.36 -31.28 11.37
CA ASP A 57 47.33 -30.71 10.02
C ASP A 57 46.20 -31.32 9.20
N GLN A 58 46.00 -32.65 9.26
CA GLN A 58 44.85 -33.30 8.62
C GLN A 58 43.52 -32.82 9.22
N LEU A 59 43.42 -32.73 10.54
CA LEU A 59 42.19 -32.28 11.21
C LEU A 59 41.85 -30.83 10.85
N ILE A 60 42.86 -29.96 10.77
CA ILE A 60 42.69 -28.56 10.33
C ILE A 60 42.26 -28.54 8.87
N CYS A 61 42.89 -29.32 7.99
CA CYS A 61 42.50 -29.40 6.58
C CYS A 61 41.05 -29.86 6.43
N ASP A 62 40.63 -30.88 7.16
CA ASP A 62 39.27 -31.42 7.12
C ASP A 62 38.26 -30.39 7.67
N GLN A 63 38.53 -29.79 8.83
CA GLN A 63 37.66 -28.74 9.38
C GLN A 63 37.57 -27.50 8.48
N THR A 64 38.68 -27.13 7.85
CA THR A 64 38.72 -26.00 6.92
C THR A 64 37.92 -26.33 5.67
N TYR A 65 38.06 -27.55 5.14
CA TYR A 65 37.32 -28.02 3.96
C TYR A 65 35.81 -28.09 4.22
N ASP A 66 35.39 -28.72 5.31
CA ASP A 66 33.97 -28.90 5.67
C ASP A 66 33.29 -27.55 5.91
N ASN A 67 33.95 -26.64 6.63
CA ASN A 67 33.38 -25.35 6.97
C ASN A 67 33.30 -24.39 5.76
N HIS A 68 34.19 -24.52 4.77
CA HIS A 68 34.14 -23.68 3.56
C HIS A 68 32.92 -23.94 2.68
N GLU A 69 32.52 -25.21 2.55
CA GLU A 69 31.34 -25.57 1.76
C GLU A 69 30.06 -25.07 2.44
N GLU A 70 29.95 -25.20 3.76
CA GLU A 70 28.81 -24.71 4.52
C GLU A 70 28.68 -23.18 4.47
N LEU A 71 29.79 -22.45 4.65
CA LEU A 71 29.81 -20.98 4.61
C LEU A 71 29.52 -20.46 3.19
N PHE A 72 30.03 -21.13 2.15
CA PHE A 72 29.71 -20.80 0.76
C PHE A 72 28.22 -21.01 0.46
N ASN A 73 27.66 -22.15 0.87
CA ASN A 73 26.22 -22.43 0.72
C ASN A 73 25.36 -21.39 1.47
N GLN A 74 25.80 -20.95 2.65
CA GLN A 74 25.13 -19.90 3.41
C GLN A 74 25.16 -18.55 2.68
N VAL A 75 26.29 -18.19 2.07
CA VAL A 75 26.41 -16.97 1.26
C VAL A 75 25.49 -17.05 0.03
N THR A 76 25.51 -18.16 -0.71
CA THR A 76 24.63 -18.36 -1.88
C THR A 76 23.14 -18.31 -1.49
N TRP A 77 22.76 -18.89 -0.35
CA TRP A 77 21.39 -18.81 0.14
C TRP A 77 21.00 -17.37 0.50
N THR A 78 21.92 -16.62 1.10
CA THR A 78 21.71 -15.19 1.43
C THR A 78 21.54 -14.34 0.17
N GLU A 79 22.37 -14.56 -0.85
CA GLU A 79 22.26 -13.88 -2.15
C GLU A 79 20.93 -14.19 -2.85
N ASN A 80 20.47 -15.44 -2.81
CA ASN A 80 19.17 -15.81 -3.36
C ASN A 80 18.01 -15.13 -2.61
N LEU A 81 18.09 -15.07 -1.29
CA LEU A 81 17.09 -14.38 -0.47
C LEU A 81 17.05 -12.88 -0.79
N GLU A 82 18.21 -12.24 -0.95
CA GLU A 82 18.30 -10.85 -1.40
C GLU A 82 17.66 -10.65 -2.78
N SER A 83 17.88 -11.57 -3.72
CA SER A 83 17.25 -11.55 -5.04
C SER A 83 15.73 -11.59 -4.94
N ILE A 84 15.18 -12.50 -4.13
CA ILE A 84 13.73 -12.62 -3.90
C ILE A 84 13.17 -11.35 -3.23
N ILE A 85 13.87 -10.79 -2.24
CA ILE A 85 13.47 -9.53 -1.60
C ILE A 85 13.40 -8.40 -2.62
N ASN A 86 14.39 -8.30 -3.50
CA ASN A 86 14.42 -7.30 -4.55
C ASN A 86 13.26 -7.48 -5.54
N GLU A 87 12.93 -8.73 -5.89
CA GLU A 87 11.77 -9.03 -6.72
C GLU A 87 10.45 -8.62 -6.04
N ILE A 88 10.25 -8.99 -4.78
CA ILE A 88 9.07 -8.60 -4.00
C ILE A 88 8.97 -7.07 -3.87
N SER A 89 10.09 -6.41 -3.60
CA SER A 89 10.15 -4.94 -3.52
C SER A 89 9.71 -4.30 -4.84
N SER A 90 10.22 -4.80 -5.99
CA SER A 90 9.82 -4.34 -7.32
C SER A 90 8.32 -4.57 -7.58
N GLN A 91 7.80 -5.74 -7.21
CA GLN A 91 6.36 -6.03 -7.34
C GLN A 91 5.51 -5.10 -6.48
N ILE A 92 5.94 -4.79 -5.25
CA ILE A 92 5.25 -3.83 -4.37
C ILE A 92 5.27 -2.42 -4.99
N GLN A 93 6.39 -1.98 -5.56
CA GLN A 93 6.48 -0.67 -6.23
C GLN A 93 5.54 -0.58 -7.45
N ASN A 94 5.45 -1.66 -8.24
CA ASN A 94 4.54 -1.75 -9.37
C ASN A 94 3.07 -1.72 -8.91
N LEU A 95 2.75 -2.43 -7.83
CA LEU A 95 1.42 -2.43 -7.24
C LEU A 95 1.06 -1.03 -6.72
N GLN A 96 1.96 -0.37 -5.99
CA GLN A 96 1.77 1.00 -5.51
C GLN A 96 1.51 1.97 -6.66
N SER A 97 2.29 1.88 -7.74
CA SER A 97 2.11 2.70 -8.94
C SER A 97 0.74 2.45 -9.59
N SER A 98 0.30 1.19 -9.66
CA SER A 98 -1.00 0.81 -10.21
C SER A 98 -2.16 1.34 -9.36
N ILE A 99 -2.01 1.31 -8.04
CA ILE A 99 -3.00 1.84 -7.09
C ILE A 99 -3.11 3.37 -7.22
N GLU A 100 -1.99 4.09 -7.31
CA GLU A 100 -2.03 5.54 -7.49
C GLU A 100 -2.68 5.92 -8.82
N LEU A 101 -2.40 5.21 -9.92
CA LEU A 101 -3.09 5.40 -11.19
C LEU A 101 -4.60 5.13 -11.08
N LEU A 102 -4.99 4.06 -10.37
CA LEU A 102 -6.40 3.73 -10.15
C LEU A 102 -7.10 4.81 -9.33
N LYS A 103 -6.46 5.31 -8.28
CA LYS A 103 -6.97 6.41 -7.44
C LYS A 103 -7.21 7.67 -8.26
N CYS A 104 -6.24 8.07 -9.09
CA CYS A 104 -6.42 9.19 -10.02
C CYS A 104 -7.63 8.97 -10.93
N LYS A 105 -7.76 7.78 -11.52
CA LYS A 105 -8.87 7.44 -12.40
C LYS A 105 -10.23 7.48 -11.68
N ILE A 106 -10.30 7.01 -10.43
CA ILE A 106 -11.52 7.08 -9.62
C ILE A 106 -11.93 8.52 -9.36
N VAL A 107 -10.97 9.39 -9.00
CA VAL A 107 -11.23 10.82 -8.78
C VAL A 107 -11.75 11.48 -10.06
N ASP A 108 -11.11 11.22 -11.20
CA ASP A 108 -11.55 11.76 -12.50
C ASP A 108 -12.96 11.31 -12.87
N LEU A 109 -13.28 10.03 -12.65
CA LEU A 109 -14.61 9.49 -12.90
C LEU A 109 -15.65 10.14 -11.97
N PHE A 110 -15.31 10.35 -10.69
CA PHE A 110 -16.19 11.03 -9.75
C PHE A 110 -16.51 12.45 -10.20
N VAL A 111 -15.50 13.23 -10.60
CA VAL A 111 -15.68 14.60 -11.10
C VAL A 111 -16.56 14.61 -12.36
N LYS A 112 -16.36 13.66 -13.28
CA LYS A 112 -17.20 13.52 -14.48
C LYS A 112 -18.66 13.23 -14.14
N VAL A 113 -18.91 12.27 -13.25
CA VAL A 113 -20.27 11.92 -12.80
C VAL A 113 -20.93 13.10 -12.10
N GLN A 114 -20.21 13.78 -11.19
CA GLN A 114 -20.72 14.96 -10.49
C GLN A 114 -21.12 16.06 -11.48
N THR A 115 -20.29 16.33 -12.49
CA THR A 115 -20.59 17.31 -13.53
C THR A 115 -21.85 16.92 -14.32
N GLN A 116 -21.98 15.65 -14.69
CA GLN A 116 -23.17 15.15 -15.38
C GLN A 116 -24.43 15.28 -14.52
N VAL A 117 -24.35 15.00 -13.22
CA VAL A 117 -25.47 15.17 -12.28
C VAL A 117 -25.90 16.65 -12.20
N ILE A 118 -24.95 17.58 -12.15
CA ILE A 118 -25.24 19.03 -12.16
C ILE A 118 -25.96 19.40 -13.45
N ILE A 119 -25.46 18.94 -14.60
CA ILE A 119 -26.09 19.20 -15.90
C ILE A 119 -27.51 18.60 -15.96
N LEU A 120 -27.68 17.37 -15.48
CA LEU A 120 -28.97 16.70 -15.44
C LEU A 120 -29.98 17.45 -14.56
N ASN A 121 -29.56 17.93 -13.40
CA ASN A 121 -30.42 18.74 -12.52
C ASN A 121 -30.84 20.06 -13.19
N ARG A 122 -29.90 20.72 -13.87
CA ARG A 122 -30.21 21.94 -14.64
C ARG A 122 -31.18 21.65 -15.78
N LEU A 123 -30.98 20.55 -16.49
CA LEU A 123 -31.87 20.11 -17.56
C LEU A 123 -33.27 19.78 -17.01
N HIS A 124 -33.35 19.07 -15.88
CA HIS A 124 -34.60 18.73 -15.22
C HIS A 124 -35.38 20.00 -14.85
N ALA A 125 -34.73 20.99 -14.22
CA ALA A 125 -35.36 22.27 -13.90
C ALA A 125 -35.91 22.99 -15.14
N ILE A 126 -35.17 22.97 -16.25
CA ILE A 126 -35.63 23.55 -17.53
C ILE A 126 -36.80 22.76 -18.11
N CYS A 127 -36.74 21.42 -18.09
CA CYS A 127 -37.82 20.56 -18.57
C CYS A 127 -39.10 20.74 -17.75
N ASP A 128 -38.99 20.89 -16.43
CA ASP A 128 -40.12 21.18 -15.55
C ASP A 128 -40.74 22.53 -15.89
N LEU A 129 -39.92 23.57 -16.06
CA LEU A 129 -40.38 24.88 -16.50
C LEU A 129 -41.09 24.80 -17.85
N LEU A 130 -40.52 24.08 -18.82
CA LEU A 130 -41.11 23.91 -20.13
C LEU A 130 -42.46 23.17 -20.06
N ARG A 131 -42.56 22.13 -19.21
CA ARG A 131 -43.81 21.41 -18.97
C ARG A 131 -44.88 22.33 -18.37
N LYS A 132 -44.51 23.18 -17.40
CA LYS A 132 -45.40 24.18 -16.81
C LYS A 132 -45.87 25.21 -17.84
N ILE A 133 -44.98 25.67 -18.73
CA ILE A 133 -45.32 26.59 -19.84
C ILE A 133 -46.28 25.92 -20.83
N MET A 134 -45.97 24.70 -21.28
CA MET A 134 -46.83 23.94 -22.20
C MET A 134 -48.21 23.71 -21.58
N ARG A 135 -48.28 23.42 -20.27
CA ARG A 135 -49.55 23.25 -19.57
C ARG A 135 -50.35 24.55 -19.49
N THR A 136 -49.68 25.65 -19.15
CA THR A 136 -50.28 27.00 -19.16
C THR A 136 -50.87 27.34 -20.53
N GLN A 137 -50.15 27.06 -21.60
CA GLN A 137 -50.63 27.27 -22.97
C GLN A 137 -51.85 26.40 -23.29
N SER A 138 -51.83 25.12 -22.92
CA SER A 138 -52.96 24.20 -23.12
C SER A 138 -54.22 24.68 -22.40
N LEU A 139 -54.08 25.12 -21.14
CA LEU A 139 -55.20 25.67 -20.35
C LEU A 139 -55.73 26.99 -20.93
N THR A 140 -54.83 27.82 -21.47
CA THR A 140 -55.20 29.07 -22.16
C THR A 140 -56.05 28.79 -23.40
N LEU A 141 -55.66 27.80 -24.21
CA LEU A 141 -56.41 27.38 -25.39
C LEU A 141 -57.79 26.82 -25.02
N GLN A 142 -57.86 25.98 -23.97
CA GLN A 142 -59.14 25.47 -23.45
C GLN A 142 -60.07 26.60 -22.98
N ALA A 143 -59.53 27.62 -22.31
CA ALA A 143 -60.33 28.75 -21.84
C ALA A 143 -60.88 29.60 -22.99
N LEU A 144 -60.12 29.76 -24.07
CA LEU A 144 -60.49 30.53 -25.25
C LEU A 144 -61.58 29.84 -26.07
N ASP A 145 -61.63 28.50 -26.04
CA ASP A 145 -62.67 27.73 -26.73
C ASP A 145 -64.06 28.10 -26.20
N LYS A 146 -64.95 28.60 -27.07
CA LYS A 146 -66.24 29.19 -26.68
C LYS A 146 -67.23 28.15 -26.17
N GLU A 147 -67.11 26.91 -26.64
CA GLU A 147 -68.03 25.82 -26.31
C GLU A 147 -67.65 25.08 -25.01
N ASN A 148 -66.39 25.20 -24.58
CA ASN A 148 -65.90 24.52 -23.39
C ASN A 148 -66.07 25.38 -22.13
N VAL A 149 -66.86 24.89 -21.18
CA VAL A 149 -66.89 25.39 -19.81
C VAL A 149 -65.66 24.84 -19.10
N MET A 150 -64.80 25.73 -18.59
CA MET A 150 -63.63 25.30 -17.84
C MET A 150 -64.05 24.45 -16.65
N SER A 151 -63.51 23.23 -16.59
CA SER A 151 -63.80 22.32 -15.49
C SER A 151 -63.27 22.90 -14.16
N SER A 152 -63.91 22.53 -13.05
CA SER A 152 -63.44 22.91 -11.70
C SER A 152 -61.98 22.51 -11.48
N HIS A 153 -61.58 21.34 -12.00
CA HIS A 153 -60.21 20.85 -11.96
C HIS A 153 -59.24 21.79 -12.71
N SER A 154 -59.59 22.20 -13.93
CA SER A 154 -58.76 23.14 -14.71
C SER A 154 -58.62 24.50 -14.02
N MET A 155 -59.64 24.94 -13.26
CA MET A 155 -59.59 26.17 -12.47
C MET A 155 -58.68 26.05 -11.25
N LEU A 156 -58.74 24.93 -10.53
CA LEU A 156 -57.86 24.63 -9.41
C LEU A 156 -56.40 24.57 -9.86
N GLU A 157 -56.14 23.93 -10.99
CA GLU A 157 -54.80 23.83 -11.56
C GLU A 157 -54.22 25.20 -11.97
N ILE A 158 -55.05 26.11 -12.53
CA ILE A 158 -54.61 27.49 -12.80
C ILE A 158 -54.22 28.20 -11.51
N LYS A 159 -54.97 27.99 -10.42
CA LYS A 159 -54.64 28.57 -9.09
C LYS A 159 -53.33 28.00 -8.54
N GLU A 160 -53.12 26.69 -8.66
CA GLU A 160 -51.85 26.05 -8.29
C GLU A 160 -50.67 26.58 -9.10
N LEU A 161 -50.83 26.77 -10.42
CA LEU A 161 -49.80 27.35 -11.29
C LEU A 161 -49.50 28.83 -10.97
N ILE A 162 -50.49 29.59 -10.48
CA ILE A 162 -50.29 30.97 -10.02
C ILE A 162 -49.48 31.00 -8.71
N GLU A 163 -49.64 30.00 -7.85
CA GLU A 163 -48.93 29.92 -6.57
C GLU A 163 -47.49 29.42 -6.68
N ASP A 164 -47.17 28.71 -7.76
CA ASP A 164 -45.85 28.16 -8.07
C ASP A 164 -44.74 29.24 -8.05
N LYS A 165 -43.68 28.97 -7.29
CA LYS A 165 -42.55 29.87 -7.08
C LYS A 165 -41.78 30.14 -8.38
N ASP A 166 -41.59 29.13 -9.22
CA ASP A 166 -40.79 29.23 -10.43
C ASP A 166 -41.49 30.10 -11.48
N LEU A 167 -42.83 30.02 -11.53
CA LEU A 167 -43.66 30.77 -12.46
C LEU A 167 -43.86 32.23 -12.00
N LYS A 168 -43.87 32.49 -10.69
CA LYS A 168 -43.91 33.85 -10.13
C LYS A 168 -42.68 34.68 -10.48
N GLU A 169 -41.52 34.04 -10.57
CA GLU A 169 -40.28 34.71 -10.99
C GLU A 169 -40.35 35.18 -12.45
N ILE A 170 -41.09 34.46 -13.30
CA ILE A 170 -41.37 34.86 -14.68
C ILE A 170 -42.56 35.83 -14.72
N THR A 171 -42.25 37.12 -14.54
CA THR A 171 -43.23 38.21 -14.43
C THR A 171 -44.26 38.27 -15.58
N PHE A 172 -43.84 38.00 -16.82
CA PHE A 172 -44.74 37.96 -17.99
C PHE A 172 -45.78 36.83 -17.87
N LEU A 173 -45.32 35.62 -17.55
CA LEU A 173 -46.17 34.44 -17.49
C LEU A 173 -47.11 34.49 -16.29
N SER A 174 -46.63 34.98 -15.14
CA SER A 174 -47.45 35.25 -13.95
C SER A 174 -48.56 36.25 -14.26
N LYS A 175 -48.25 37.34 -14.96
CA LYS A 175 -49.24 38.35 -15.37
C LYS A 175 -50.30 37.77 -16.31
N ASP A 176 -49.91 36.91 -17.24
CA ASP A 176 -50.84 36.28 -18.18
C ASP A 176 -51.70 35.20 -17.54
N LEU A 177 -51.16 34.42 -16.58
CA LEU A 177 -51.94 33.50 -15.76
C LEU A 177 -53.00 34.22 -14.91
N ILE A 178 -52.66 35.37 -14.32
CA ILE A 178 -53.62 36.19 -13.56
C ILE A 178 -54.73 36.73 -14.49
N LYS A 179 -54.39 37.19 -15.70
CA LYS A 179 -55.41 37.60 -16.69
C LYS A 179 -56.31 36.43 -17.09
N LEU A 180 -55.72 35.25 -17.30
CA LEU A 180 -56.45 34.03 -17.64
C LEU A 180 -57.43 33.63 -16.53
N SER A 181 -56.99 33.63 -15.27
CA SER A 181 -57.83 33.34 -14.11
C SER A 181 -59.02 34.31 -14.04
N ASN A 182 -58.77 35.62 -14.15
CA ASN A 182 -59.85 36.63 -14.17
C ASN A 182 -60.81 36.45 -15.36
N PHE A 183 -60.29 36.04 -16.52
CA PHE A 183 -61.11 35.75 -17.70
C PHE A 183 -62.00 34.52 -17.47
N CYS A 184 -61.44 33.45 -16.92
CA CYS A 184 -62.17 32.23 -16.60
C CYS A 184 -63.25 32.45 -15.53
N GLU A 185 -62.97 33.21 -14.48
CA GLU A 185 -63.96 33.56 -13.44
C GLU A 185 -65.13 34.35 -14.03
N LYS A 186 -64.86 35.33 -14.91
CA LYS A 186 -65.92 36.06 -15.63
C LYS A 186 -66.73 35.14 -16.54
N LYS A 187 -66.09 34.24 -17.27
CA LYS A 187 -66.77 33.27 -18.16
C LYS A 187 -67.68 32.32 -17.36
N CYS A 188 -67.23 31.81 -16.21
CA CYS A 188 -68.04 31.00 -15.31
C CYS A 188 -69.28 31.75 -14.78
N MET A 189 -69.16 33.04 -14.46
CA MET A 189 -70.30 33.86 -14.02
C MET A 189 -71.32 34.15 -15.13
N ILE A 190 -70.88 34.19 -16.39
CA ILE A 190 -71.75 34.43 -17.56
C ILE A 190 -72.45 33.15 -18.00
N GLY A 191 -71.78 31.98 -17.92
CA GLY A 191 -72.37 30.68 -18.27
C GLY A 191 -73.38 30.12 -17.26
N LEU A 192 -73.60 30.80 -16.13
CA LEU A 192 -74.62 30.46 -15.12
C LEU A 192 -75.95 31.22 -15.30
N LYS A 193 -76.06 32.08 -16.32
CA LYS A 193 -77.30 32.76 -16.74
C LYS A 193 -77.84 32.13 -18.02
#